data_AF-A0A354YAB0-F1
#
_entry.id   AF-A0A354YAB0-F1
#
_cell.length_a   1.000
_cell.length_b   1.000
_cell.length_c   1.000
_cell.angle_alpha   90.00
_cell.angle_beta   90.00
_cell.angle_gamma   90.00
#
_symmetry.space_group_name_H-M   'P 1'
#
loop_
_entity.id
_entity.type
_entity.pdbx_description
1 polymer ?
#
loop_
_entity_poly.entity_id
_entity_poly.type
_entity_poly.pdbx_seq_one_letter_code
_entity_poly.pdbx_strand_id
1 'polypeptide(L)'
;RIGRTGRAGRSGEAILFVTPREKGMLRAIERATRQPIEEMQLPSVAAVNDTRIAKFTSRISDALAEGDIEFYRELLQRFEGENNVPAIDIAAALAKLLQ
;
A
#
# COMPACT_ATOMS: atom_id res chain seq x y z
N ARG A 1 -25.67 1.22 4.23
CA ARG A 1 -24.35 1.40 3.58
C ARG A 1 -23.31 0.46 4.19
N ILE A 2 -23.07 0.53 5.51
CA ILE A 2 -22.07 -0.31 6.20
C ILE A 2 -22.35 -1.83 6.16
N GLY A 3 -23.61 -2.28 6.08
CA GLY A 3 -23.97 -3.71 5.95
C GLY A 3 -23.55 -4.39 4.63
N ARG A 4 -22.67 -3.76 3.83
CA ARG A 4 -21.99 -4.38 2.68
C ARG A 4 -20.70 -5.10 3.07
N THR A 5 -20.11 -4.78 4.22
CA THR A 5 -18.93 -5.45 4.80
C THR A 5 -19.34 -6.46 5.89
N GLY A 6 -18.42 -7.31 6.38
CA GLY A 6 -18.63 -8.18 7.56
C GLY A 6 -19.75 -9.23 7.42
N ARG A 7 -19.85 -9.90 6.26
CA ARG A 7 -20.90 -10.91 5.99
C ARG A 7 -20.46 -12.33 6.35
N ALA A 8 -21.44 -13.21 6.56
CA ALA A 8 -21.22 -14.65 6.84
C ALA A 8 -20.28 -14.90 8.04
N GLY A 9 -20.46 -14.13 9.12
CA GLY A 9 -19.66 -14.25 10.34
C GLY A 9 -18.23 -13.72 10.24
N ARG A 10 -17.85 -13.10 9.11
CA ARG A 10 -16.53 -12.47 8.94
C ARG A 10 -16.52 -11.06 9.51
N SER A 11 -15.35 -10.61 9.95
CA SER A 11 -15.13 -9.21 10.30
C SER A 11 -15.20 -8.31 9.07
N GLY A 12 -15.47 -7.02 9.30
CA GLY A 12 -15.51 -6.02 8.25
C GLY A 12 -15.41 -4.62 8.84
N GLU A 13 -14.78 -3.73 8.09
CA GLU A 13 -14.58 -2.34 8.49
C GLU A 13 -15.39 -1.39 7.61
N ALA A 14 -15.74 -0.23 8.18
CA ALA A 14 -16.36 0.87 7.46
C ALA A 14 -15.77 2.19 7.97
N ILE A 15 -15.26 3.01 7.04
CA ILE A 15 -14.66 4.31 7.34
C ILE A 15 -15.64 5.41 6.92
N LEU A 16 -15.81 6.41 7.77
CA LEU A 16 -16.65 7.58 7.53
C LEU A 16 -15.76 8.83 7.48
N PHE A 17 -15.88 9.63 6.43
CA PHE A 17 -15.29 10.97 6.38
C PHE A 17 -16.30 12.01 6.86
N VAL A 18 -15.86 12.88 7.77
CA VAL A 18 -16.70 13.92 8.39
C VAL A 18 -15.94 15.23 8.35
N THR A 19 -16.55 16.26 7.76
CA THR A 19 -16.05 17.63 7.83
C THR A 19 -16.48 18.31 9.13
N PRO A 20 -15.84 19.43 9.55
CA PRO A 20 -16.22 20.12 10.79
C PRO A 20 -17.70 20.51 10.88
N ARG A 21 -18.36 20.81 9.74
CA ARG A 21 -19.78 21.19 9.67
C ARG A 21 -20.73 20.00 9.87
N GLU A 22 -20.24 18.78 9.71
CA GLU A 22 -21.03 17.54 9.76
C GLU A 22 -21.03 16.89 11.15
N LYS A 23 -20.40 17.50 12.17
CA LYS A 23 -20.37 16.98 13.56
C LYS A 23 -21.76 16.72 14.15
N GLY A 24 -22.77 17.51 13.76
CA GLY A 24 -24.16 17.27 14.16
C GLY A 24 -24.73 15.97 13.59
N MET A 25 -24.42 15.66 12.32
CA MET A 25 -24.80 14.41 11.66
C MET A 25 -24.09 13.21 12.28
N LEU A 26 -22.79 13.33 12.59
CA LEU A 26 -22.03 12.29 13.29
C LEU A 26 -22.71 11.91 14.62
N ARG A 27 -23.03 12.90 15.47
CA ARG A 27 -23.73 12.67 16.75
C ARG A 27 -25.10 12.03 16.58
N ALA A 28 -25.80 12.31 15.48
CA ALA A 28 -27.09 11.68 15.18
C ALA A 28 -26.93 10.20 14.80
N ILE A 29 -25.90 9.88 14.01
CA ILE A 29 -25.57 8.50 13.64
C ILE A 29 -25.21 7.69 14.89
N GLU A 30 -24.30 8.20 15.74
CA GLU A 30 -23.88 7.51 16.97
C GLU A 30 -25.06 7.24 17.93
N ARG A 31 -25.99 8.20 18.06
CA ARG A 31 -27.22 8.00 18.85
C ARG A 31 -28.13 6.93 18.25
N ALA A 32 -28.24 6.87 16.93
CA ALA A 32 -29.08 5.89 16.25
C ALA A 32 -28.47 4.47 16.30
N THR A 33 -27.16 4.35 16.20
CA THR A 33 -26.44 3.06 16.29
C THR A 33 -26.14 2.64 17.73
N ARG A 34 -26.24 3.58 18.69
CA ARG A 34 -25.88 3.41 20.11
C ARG A 34 -24.43 3.01 20.32
N GLN A 35 -23.56 3.44 19.41
CA GLN A 35 -22.14 3.13 19.45
C GLN A 35 -21.36 4.39 19.06
N PRO A 36 -20.34 4.80 19.84
CA PRO A 36 -19.43 5.85 19.42
C PRO A 36 -18.64 5.37 18.19
N ILE A 37 -18.35 6.29 17.28
CA ILE A 37 -17.47 6.03 16.15
C ILE A 37 -16.07 6.50 16.54
N GLU A 38 -15.11 5.59 16.50
CA GLU A 38 -13.73 5.89 16.84
C GLU A 38 -13.11 6.87 15.82
N GLU A 39 -12.51 7.95 16.33
CA GLU A 39 -11.82 8.91 15.48
C GLU A 39 -10.45 8.37 15.07
N MET A 40 -10.28 8.11 13.78
CA MET A 40 -9.02 7.69 13.20
C MET A 40 -8.19 8.90 12.79
N GLN A 41 -6.92 8.93 13.22
CA GLN A 41 -5.95 9.90 12.71
C GLN A 41 -5.55 9.53 11.28
N LEU A 42 -5.44 10.54 10.41
CA LEU A 42 -4.91 10.33 9.08
C LEU A 42 -3.47 9.82 9.18
N PRO A 43 -3.10 8.79 8.38
CA PRO A 43 -1.72 8.34 8.34
C PRO A 43 -0.83 9.49 7.87
N SER A 44 0.35 9.59 8.47
CA SER A 44 1.34 10.57 8.03
C SER A 44 1.85 10.22 6.64
N VAL A 45 2.40 11.21 5.93
CA VAL A 45 3.09 10.99 4.65
C VAL A 45 4.21 9.94 4.81
N ALA A 46 4.91 9.97 5.95
CA ALA A 46 5.93 8.98 6.29
C ALA A 46 5.34 7.57 6.39
N ALA A 47 4.25 7.37 7.13
CA ALA A 47 3.61 6.06 7.27
C ALA A 47 3.08 5.50 5.94
N VAL A 48 2.58 6.38 5.07
CA VAL A 48 2.18 6.00 3.70
C VAL A 48 3.40 5.56 2.89
N ASN A 49 4.52 6.27 2.97
CA ASN A 49 5.75 5.91 2.30
C ASN A 49 6.33 4.59 2.82
N ASP A 50 6.35 4.37 4.13
CA ASP A 50 6.81 3.12 4.73
C ASP A 50 5.99 1.93 4.24
N THR A 51 4.66 2.09 4.18
CA THR A 51 3.76 1.06 3.63
C THR A 51 4.04 0.79 2.15
N ARG A 52 4.35 1.84 1.35
CA ARG A 52 4.71 1.68 -0.07
C ARG A 52 6.04 0.95 -0.22
N ILE A 53 7.04 1.32 0.57
CA ILE A 53 8.36 0.67 0.59
C ILE A 53 8.21 -0.80 0.98
N ALA A 54 7.47 -1.10 2.04
CA ALA A 54 7.23 -2.48 2.49
C ALA A 54 6.53 -3.34 1.43
N LYS A 55 5.53 -2.78 0.73
CA LYS A 55 4.88 -3.49 -0.39
C LYS A 55 5.83 -3.70 -1.56
N PHE A 56 6.67 -2.71 -1.87
CA PHE A 56 7.63 -2.82 -2.95
C PHE A 56 8.71 -3.87 -2.66
N THR A 57 9.26 -3.89 -1.45
CA THR A 57 10.24 -4.91 -1.04
C THR A 57 9.63 -6.30 -0.96
N SER A 58 8.37 -6.43 -0.53
CA SER A 58 7.64 -7.71 -0.60
C SER A 58 7.57 -8.23 -2.03
N ARG A 59 7.19 -7.39 -3.00
CA ARG A 59 7.12 -7.77 -4.42
C ARG A 59 8.48 -8.22 -4.97
N ILE A 60 9.57 -7.59 -4.55
CA ILE A 60 10.92 -8.02 -4.92
C ILE A 60 11.19 -9.43 -4.36
N SER A 61 10.89 -9.66 -3.08
CA SER A 61 11.07 -10.97 -2.45
C SER A 61 10.22 -12.05 -3.12
N ASP A 62 8.97 -11.75 -3.45
CA ASP A 62 8.06 -12.68 -4.14
C ASP A 62 8.60 -13.03 -5.54
N ALA A 63 9.04 -12.04 -6.32
CA ALA A 63 9.61 -12.25 -7.65
C ALA A 63 10.93 -13.06 -7.61
N LEU A 64 11.75 -12.88 -6.55
CA LEU A 64 12.94 -13.69 -6.36
C LEU A 64 12.60 -15.14 -5.99
N ALA A 65 11.46 -15.38 -5.33
CA ALA A 65 11.01 -16.70 -4.92
C ALA A 65 10.30 -17.49 -6.03
N GLU A 66 9.57 -16.81 -6.93
CA GLU A 66 8.86 -17.44 -8.06
C GLU A 66 9.80 -18.09 -9.10
N GLY A 67 11.07 -17.64 -9.18
CA GLY A 67 12.04 -18.16 -10.14
C GLY A 67 11.99 -17.44 -11.49
N ASP A 68 12.64 -18.01 -12.51
CA ASP A 68 12.73 -17.46 -13.89
C ASP A 68 13.40 -16.08 -14.04
N ILE A 69 14.28 -15.72 -13.11
CA ILE A 69 15.06 -14.47 -13.18
C ILE A 69 16.32 -14.56 -14.04
N GLU A 70 16.71 -15.75 -14.51
CA GLU A 70 17.98 -15.94 -15.22
C GLU A 70 18.05 -15.19 -16.56
N PHE A 71 16.95 -15.16 -17.32
CA PHE A 71 16.87 -14.32 -18.53
C PHE A 71 17.12 -12.84 -18.22
N TYR A 72 16.50 -12.32 -17.15
CA TYR A 72 16.69 -10.94 -16.72
C TYR A 72 18.10 -10.69 -16.19
N ARG A 73 18.70 -11.66 -15.51
CA ARG A 73 20.07 -11.60 -15.02
C ARG A 73 21.05 -11.45 -16.17
N GLU A 74 20.96 -12.29 -17.20
CA GLU A 74 21.81 -12.20 -18.39
C GLU A 74 21.64 -10.87 -19.12
N LEU A 75 20.40 -10.40 -19.25
CA LEU A 75 20.09 -9.10 -19.86
C LEU A 75 20.75 -7.94 -19.10
N LEU A 76 20.64 -7.92 -17.78
CA LEU A 76 21.22 -6.86 -16.94
C LEU A 76 22.74 -6.91 -16.91
N GLN A 77 23.34 -8.11 -16.88
CA GLN A 77 24.80 -8.28 -16.96
C GLN A 77 25.36 -7.76 -18.29
N ARG A 78 24.66 -8.01 -19.41
CA ARG A 78 25.03 -7.46 -20.71
C ARG A 78 24.95 -5.93 -20.69
N PHE A 79 23.85 -5.37 -20.19
CA PHE A 79 23.68 -3.92 -20.10
C PHE A 79 24.75 -3.25 -19.21
N GLU A 80 25.05 -3.85 -18.06
CA GLU A 80 26.12 -3.43 -17.14
C GLU A 80 27.47 -3.41 -17.86
N GLY A 81 27.82 -4.47 -18.59
CA GLY A 81 29.07 -4.56 -19.35
C GLY A 81 29.17 -3.57 -20.51
N GLU A 82 28.08 -3.38 -21.27
CA GLU A 82 28.06 -2.47 -22.42
C GLU A 82 28.10 -1.00 -22.01
N ASN A 83 27.45 -0.64 -20.91
CA ASN A 83 27.32 0.75 -20.48
C ASN A 83 28.31 1.13 -19.37
N ASN A 84 29.03 0.16 -18.80
CA ASN A 84 29.93 0.33 -17.66
C ASN A 84 29.24 1.05 -16.47
N VAL A 85 28.00 0.62 -16.18
CA VAL A 85 27.16 1.16 -15.10
C VAL A 85 26.94 0.08 -14.05
N PRO A 86 27.17 0.34 -12.75
CA PRO A 86 26.95 -0.65 -11.69
C PRO A 86 25.52 -1.19 -11.65
N ALA A 87 25.36 -2.49 -11.37
CA ALA A 87 24.06 -3.13 -11.18
C ALA A 87 23.11 -2.41 -10.20
N ILE A 88 23.65 -1.76 -9.16
CA ILE A 88 22.84 -1.00 -8.19
C ILE A 88 22.19 0.25 -8.80
N ASP A 89 22.87 0.93 -9.72
CA ASP A 89 22.33 2.12 -10.38
C ASP A 89 21.26 1.72 -11.40
N ILE A 90 21.45 0.58 -12.06
CA ILE A 90 20.44 -0.02 -12.94
C ILE A 90 19.21 -0.42 -12.12
N ALA A 91 19.41 -1.08 -10.97
CA ALA A 91 18.32 -1.43 -10.06
C ALA A 91 17.59 -0.19 -9.51
N ALA A 92 18.30 0.89 -9.20
CA ALA A 92 17.70 2.15 -8.78
C ALA A 92 16.85 2.79 -9.90
N ALA A 93 17.34 2.76 -11.15
CA ALA A 93 16.59 3.25 -12.31
C ALA A 93 15.32 2.40 -12.56
N LEU A 94 15.42 1.07 -12.50
CA LEU A 94 14.28 0.17 -12.61
C LEU A 94 13.28 0.37 -11.46
N ALA A 95 13.76 0.55 -10.22
CA ALA A 95 12.92 0.85 -9.08
C ALA A 95 12.15 2.17 -9.26
N LYS A 96 12.78 3.20 -9.84
CA LYS A 96 12.12 4.47 -10.18
C LYS A 96 11.05 4.30 -11.26
N LEU A 97 11.23 3.40 -12.23
CA LEU A 97 10.25 3.11 -13.28
C LEU A 97 9.06 2.28 -12.79
N LEU A 98 9.24 1.47 -11.77
CA LEU A 98 8.23 0.55 -11.20
C LEU A 98 7.42 1.15 -10.04
N GLN A 99 7.84 2.30 -9.51
CA GLN A 99 7.16 3.01 -8.42
C GLN A 99 5.93 3.81 -8.85
#